data_AF-A0A3M1GCT7-F1
#
_entry.id   AF-A0A3M1GCT7-F1
#
_cell.length_a   1.000
_cell.length_b   1.000
_cell.length_c   1.000
_cell.angle_alpha   90.00
_cell.angle_beta   90.00
_cell.angle_gamma   90.00
#
_symmetry.space_group_name_H-M   'P 1'
#
loop_
_entity.id
_entity.type
_entity.pdbx_description
1 polymer ?
#
loop_
_entity_poly.entity_id
_entity_poly.type
_entity_poly.pdbx_seq_one_letter_code
_entity_poly.pdbx_strand_id
1 'polypeptide(L)'
;SMWWHHVEAKDAFNVLVNYWWRTVPAFLGTPQDALTHAMLTLRDLPAAERKIWRDVFDYYVFGDDAERASHIPEKIRGILAPITQDSARRIRAFLLNRLNR
;
A
#
# COMPACT_ATOMS: atom_id res chain seq x y z
N SER A 1 2.31 -12.98 -0.64
CA SER A 1 3.43 -13.15 0.30
C SER A 1 3.00 -12.56 1.63
N MET A 2 2.76 -13.40 2.63
CA MET A 2 2.57 -13.10 4.07
C MET A 2 2.44 -14.45 4.79
N TRP A 3 3.35 -15.38 4.49
CA TRP A 3 3.34 -16.72 5.07
C TRP A 3 4.55 -16.86 5.98
N TRP A 4 4.34 -17.46 7.14
CA TRP A 4 5.45 -18.00 7.93
C TRP A 4 5.86 -19.31 7.27
N HIS A 5 7.15 -19.51 7.05
CA HIS A 5 7.66 -20.76 6.50
C HIS A 5 8.76 -21.30 7.40
N HIS A 6 8.68 -22.60 7.65
CA HIS A 6 9.73 -23.39 8.24
C HIS A 6 10.05 -24.51 7.24
N VAL A 7 11.32 -24.69 6.92
CA VAL A 7 11.78 -25.67 5.92
C VAL A 7 12.87 -26.52 6.55
N GLU A 8 12.72 -27.85 6.51
CA GLU A 8 13.73 -28.81 6.90
C GLU A 8 14.17 -29.65 5.69
N ALA A 9 15.48 -29.86 5.56
CA ALA A 9 16.13 -30.63 4.51
C ALA A 9 17.04 -31.67 5.19
N LYS A 10 16.55 -32.89 5.40
CA LYS A 10 17.13 -33.88 6.35
C LYS A 10 18.17 -34.82 5.75
N ASP A 11 18.26 -34.88 4.42
CA ASP A 11 19.17 -35.77 3.72
C ASP A 11 20.50 -35.13 3.33
N ALA A 12 21.46 -35.95 2.90
CA ALA A 12 22.80 -35.52 2.52
C ALA A 12 22.82 -34.54 1.32
N PHE A 13 21.75 -34.48 0.51
CA PHE A 13 21.63 -33.55 -0.60
C PHE A 13 20.19 -33.10 -0.83
N ASN A 14 19.97 -31.78 -0.85
CA ASN A 14 18.66 -31.17 -1.07
C ASN A 14 18.80 -29.93 -1.95
N VAL A 15 17.89 -29.72 -2.91
CA VAL A 15 17.85 -28.53 -3.77
C VAL A 15 16.43 -27.97 -3.78
N LEU A 16 16.30 -26.67 -3.49
CA LEU A 16 15.05 -25.91 -3.60
C LEU A 16 15.26 -24.75 -4.58
N VAL A 17 14.37 -24.65 -5.56
CA VAL A 17 14.27 -23.48 -6.44
C VAL A 17 12.88 -22.88 -6.26
N ASN A 18 12.81 -21.58 -5.99
CA ASN A 18 11.55 -20.88 -5.79
C ASN A 18 11.52 -19.57 -6.59
N TYR A 19 10.34 -19.23 -7.10
CA TYR A 19 10.07 -18.01 -7.83
C TYR A 19 8.95 -17.25 -7.12
N TRP A 20 9.20 -15.98 -6.84
CA TRP A 20 8.21 -15.07 -6.27
C TRP A 20 7.98 -13.93 -7.24
N TRP A 21 6.72 -13.63 -7.52
CA TRP A 21 6.34 -12.49 -8.33
C TRP A 21 5.05 -11.88 -7.80
N ARG A 22 4.74 -10.67 -8.27
CA ARG A 22 3.49 -9.98 -7.96
C ARG A 22 2.62 -9.97 -9.21
N THR A 23 1.33 -10.14 -9.02
CA THR A 23 0.33 -10.07 -10.11
C THR A 23 -0.19 -8.65 -10.33
N VAL A 24 0.20 -7.70 -9.48
CA VAL A 24 -0.19 -6.29 -9.58
C VAL A 24 0.84 -5.47 -10.35
N PRO A 25 0.44 -4.38 -11.03
CA PRO A 25 1.37 -3.54 -11.77
C PRO A 25 2.54 -3.05 -10.92
N ALA A 26 3.75 -3.10 -11.48
CA ALA A 26 4.99 -2.73 -10.78
C ALA A 26 4.98 -1.28 -10.26
N PHE A 27 4.20 -0.39 -10.88
CA PHE A 27 4.13 1.02 -10.50
C PHE A 27 3.43 1.28 -9.16
N LEU A 28 2.75 0.28 -8.56
CA LEU A 28 2.03 0.42 -7.29
C LEU A 28 2.93 0.34 -6.04
N GLY A 29 4.23 0.08 -6.20
CA GLY A 29 5.17 0.03 -5.06
C GLY A 29 4.88 -1.11 -4.08
N THR A 30 5.49 -1.12 -2.90
CA THR A 30 5.29 -2.18 -1.90
C THR A 30 4.36 -1.71 -0.75
N PRO A 31 3.46 -2.57 -0.24
CA PRO A 31 2.63 -2.21 0.93
C PRO A 31 3.46 -1.89 2.19
N GLN A 32 4.69 -2.43 2.28
CA GLN A 32 5.61 -2.18 3.40
C GLN A 32 6.00 -0.69 3.49
N ASP A 33 6.14 0.00 2.36
CA ASP A 33 6.48 1.42 2.33
C ASP A 33 5.37 2.26 2.98
N ALA A 34 4.10 1.93 2.68
CA ALA A 34 2.94 2.59 3.27
C ALA A 34 2.84 2.31 4.78
N LEU A 35 3.04 1.06 5.20
CA LEU A 35 3.04 0.69 6.62
C LEU A 35 4.15 1.42 7.40
N THR A 36 5.36 1.46 6.84
CA THR A 36 6.50 2.13 7.48
C THR A 36 6.24 3.61 7.69
N HIS A 37 5.70 4.29 6.68
CA HIS A 37 5.34 5.71 6.81
C HIS A 37 4.18 5.95 7.77
N ALA A 38 3.16 5.08 7.79
CA ALA A 38 2.06 5.16 8.75
C ALA A 38 2.53 4.94 10.20
N MET A 39 3.48 4.02 10.43
CA MET A 39 4.07 3.84 11.76
C MET A 39 4.81 5.10 12.23
N LEU A 40 5.56 5.76 11.33
CA LEU A 40 6.27 7.00 11.64
C LEU A 40 5.33 8.13 12.06
N THR A 41 4.17 8.25 11.41
CA THR A 41 3.31 9.43 11.55
C THR A 41 2.10 9.23 12.47
N LEU A 42 1.62 7.99 12.62
CA LEU A 42 0.34 7.71 13.30
C LEU A 42 0.48 6.90 14.58
N ARG A 43 1.47 6.00 14.70
CA ARG A 43 1.53 4.99 15.77
C ARG A 43 1.48 5.62 17.17
N ASP A 44 2.18 6.73 17.35
CA ASP A 44 2.40 7.35 18.66
C ASP A 44 1.50 8.59 18.91
N LEU A 45 0.53 8.87 18.02
CA LEU A 45 -0.49 9.92 18.23
C LEU A 45 -1.42 9.60 19.40
N PRO A 46 -2.09 10.58 20.02
CA PRO A 46 -3.14 10.32 21.01
C PRO A 46 -4.22 9.36 20.52
N ALA A 47 -4.80 8.57 21.43
CA ALA A 47 -5.73 7.49 21.06
C ALA A 47 -6.95 7.98 20.25
N ALA A 48 -7.49 9.16 20.57
CA ALA A 48 -8.60 9.77 19.84
C ALA A 48 -8.22 10.10 18.39
N GLU A 49 -7.02 10.66 18.17
CA GLU A 49 -6.53 11.00 16.84
C GLU A 49 -6.24 9.75 16.00
N ARG A 50 -5.63 8.72 16.60
CA ARG A 50 -5.41 7.43 15.92
C ARG A 50 -6.71 6.80 15.45
N LYS A 51 -7.79 6.95 16.24
CA LYS A 51 -9.11 6.43 15.86
C LYS A 51 -9.65 7.16 14.63
N ILE A 52 -9.56 8.49 14.61
CA ILE A 52 -9.98 9.30 13.44
C ILE A 52 -9.21 8.89 12.19
N TRP A 53 -7.87 8.77 12.28
CA TRP A 53 -7.06 8.37 11.14
C TRP A 53 -7.33 6.93 10.68
N ARG A 54 -7.65 6.01 11.59
CA ARG A 54 -8.10 4.66 11.21
C ARG A 54 -9.34 4.73 10.33
N ASP A 55 -10.37 5.48 10.74
CA ASP A 55 -11.62 5.60 9.97
C ASP A 55 -11.36 6.22 8.58
N VAL A 56 -10.41 7.17 8.49
CA VAL A 56 -9.96 7.76 7.22
C VAL A 56 -9.28 6.71 6.33
N PHE A 57 -8.38 5.89 6.88
CA PHE A 57 -7.73 4.80 6.14
C PHE A 57 -8.73 3.74 5.70
N ASP A 58 -9.65 3.35 6.57
CA ASP A 58 -10.73 2.41 6.23
C ASP A 58 -11.55 2.97 5.07
N TYR A 59 -11.90 4.26 5.11
CA TYR A 59 -12.63 4.90 4.02
C TYR A 59 -11.84 5.01 2.72
N TYR A 60 -10.55 5.34 2.70
CA TYR A 60 -9.82 5.58 1.43
C TYR A 60 -8.99 4.40 0.91
N VAL A 61 -8.63 3.43 1.76
CA VAL A 61 -7.68 2.36 1.42
C VAL A 61 -8.33 0.97 1.49
N PHE A 62 -9.21 0.70 2.48
CA PHE A 62 -9.66 -0.67 2.78
C PHE A 62 -11.12 -0.99 2.46
N GLY A 63 -12.03 -0.03 2.49
CA GLY A 63 -13.42 -0.23 2.06
C GLY A 63 -13.59 -0.48 0.54
N ASP A 64 -14.82 -0.71 0.11
CA ASP A 64 -15.14 -1.08 -1.27
C ASP A 64 -15.04 0.09 -2.27
N ASP A 65 -14.33 -0.16 -3.37
CA ASP A 65 -14.01 0.83 -4.42
C ASP A 65 -15.19 1.21 -5.32
N ALA A 66 -16.20 0.34 -5.44
CA ALA A 66 -17.21 0.44 -6.51
C ALA A 66 -18.07 1.72 -6.45
N GLU A 67 -18.27 2.30 -5.26
CA GLU A 67 -19.20 3.43 -5.08
C GLU A 67 -18.57 4.73 -4.59
N ARG A 68 -17.35 4.74 -4.03
CA ARG A 68 -16.83 5.92 -3.32
C ARG A 68 -16.74 7.19 -4.16
N ALA A 69 -16.35 7.05 -5.43
CA ALA A 69 -16.22 8.15 -6.36
C ALA A 69 -17.29 8.12 -7.47
N SER A 70 -18.33 7.28 -7.35
CA SER A 70 -19.35 7.11 -8.38
C SER A 70 -20.10 8.42 -8.65
N HIS A 71 -20.39 9.19 -7.59
CA HIS A 71 -21.01 10.52 -7.64
C HIS A 71 -20.10 11.61 -8.25
N ILE A 72 -18.79 11.35 -8.38
CA ILE A 72 -17.83 12.28 -8.95
C ILE A 72 -17.64 11.94 -10.44
N PRO A 73 -17.78 12.92 -11.36
CA PRO A 73 -17.48 12.70 -12.77
C PRO A 73 -16.06 12.18 -12.98
N GLU A 74 -15.90 11.16 -13.81
CA GLU A 74 -14.64 10.41 -13.98
C GLU A 74 -13.43 11.32 -14.23
N LYS A 75 -13.60 12.32 -15.12
CA LYS A 75 -12.57 13.29 -15.52
C LYS A 75 -11.99 14.15 -14.37
N ILE A 76 -12.68 14.22 -13.22
CA ILE A 76 -12.25 15.03 -12.07
C ILE A 76 -12.05 14.21 -10.78
N ARG A 77 -12.01 12.88 -10.84
CA ARG A 77 -11.79 12.03 -9.66
C ARG A 77 -10.38 12.15 -9.07
N GLY A 78 -9.39 12.56 -9.86
CA GLY A 78 -8.01 12.75 -9.39
C GLY A 78 -7.41 11.46 -8.82
N ILE A 79 -6.94 11.50 -7.56
CA ILE A 79 -6.35 10.34 -6.87
C ILE A 79 -7.37 9.23 -6.57
N LEU A 80 -8.68 9.54 -6.64
CA LEU A 80 -9.76 8.57 -6.43
C LEU A 80 -10.11 7.79 -7.71
N ALA A 81 -9.47 8.09 -8.84
CA ALA A 81 -9.54 7.26 -10.05
C ALA A 81 -8.60 6.05 -9.91
N PRO A 82 -8.83 4.96 -10.67
CA PRO A 82 -7.88 3.85 -10.74
C PRO A 82 -6.45 4.34 -11.01
N ILE A 83 -5.49 3.84 -10.22
CA ILE A 83 -4.10 4.30 -10.31
C ILE A 83 -3.47 3.82 -11.62
N THR A 84 -2.93 4.76 -12.39
CA THR A 84 -2.15 4.52 -13.60
C THR A 84 -0.67 4.72 -13.33
N GLN A 85 0.19 4.33 -14.26
CA GLN A 85 1.62 4.57 -14.15
C GLN A 85 1.96 6.07 -14.00
N ASP A 86 1.24 6.95 -14.70
CA ASP A 86 1.47 8.39 -14.64
C ASP A 86 0.98 9.00 -13.33
N SER A 87 -0.21 8.60 -12.83
CA SER A 87 -0.70 9.09 -11.54
C SER A 87 0.20 8.58 -10.39
N ALA A 88 0.67 7.33 -10.46
CA ALA A 88 1.63 6.78 -9.50
C ALA A 88 2.96 7.56 -9.49
N ARG A 89 3.45 8.03 -10.65
CA ARG A 89 4.65 8.88 -10.73
C ARG A 89 4.42 10.23 -10.05
N ARG A 90 3.26 10.86 -10.28
CA ARG A 90 2.89 12.14 -9.65
C ARG A 90 2.76 12.02 -8.13
N ILE A 91 2.10 10.96 -7.64
CA ILE A 91 1.95 10.69 -6.21
C ILE A 91 3.32 10.50 -5.55
N ARG A 92 4.22 9.71 -6.17
CA ARG A 92 5.58 9.52 -5.66
C ARG A 92 6.37 10.83 -5.59
N ALA A 93 6.32 11.66 -6.65
CA ALA A 93 6.98 12.96 -6.64
C ALA A 93 6.44 13.88 -5.52
N PHE A 94 5.12 13.89 -5.31
CA PHE A 94 4.50 14.63 -4.21
C PHE A 94 5.01 14.17 -2.84
N LEU A 95 5.06 12.86 -2.60
CA LEU A 95 5.56 12.29 -1.34
C LEU A 95 7.04 12.60 -1.13
N LEU A 96 7.89 12.40 -2.15
CA LEU A 96 9.33 12.71 -2.07
C LEU A 96 9.58 14.17 -1.68
N ASN A 97 8.85 15.11 -2.29
CA ASN A 97 8.96 16.53 -1.95
C ASN A 97 8.53 16.85 -0.51
N ARG A 98 7.55 16.10 0.03
CA ARG A 98 7.09 16.26 1.41
C ARG A 98 8.04 15.66 2.42
N LEU A 99 8.68 14.54 2.09
CA LEU A 99 9.62 13.85 2.95
C LEU A 99 11.00 14.52 3.01
N ASN A 100 11.39 15.24 1.95
CA ASN A 100 12.65 15.99 1.89
C ASN A 100 12.57 17.38 2.54
N ARG A 101 11.43 17.73 3.16
CA ARG A 101 11.24 18.98 3.89
C ARG A 101 11.47 18.77 5.38
#